data_AF-A0A4T1ZVG0-F1
#
_entry.id   AF-A0A4T1ZVG0-F1
#
_cell.length_a   1.000
_cell.length_b   1.000
_cell.length_c   1.000
_cell.angle_alpha   90.00
_cell.angle_beta   90.00
_cell.angle_gamma   90.00
#
_symmetry.space_group_name_H-M   'P 1'
#
loop_
_entity.id
_entity.type
_entity.pdbx_description
1 polymer ?
#
loop_
_entity_poly.entity_id
_entity_poly.type
_entity_poly.pdbx_seq_one_letter_code
_entity_poly.pdbx_strand_id
1 'polypeptide(L)'
;MRLTILLLVLSAVFSTALLAQQPPKMPAATPTPGAPGTATPQPYAPVAPQHLPSTTISNPPLLKQAPLPQSSKPRSDQDVRLLQEQRERNAQPLKQSGE
;
A
#
# COMPACT_ATOMS: atom_id res chain seq x y z
N MET A 1 52.55 25.12 -9.95
CA MET A 1 52.56 23.69 -10.33
C MET A 1 52.13 22.78 -9.18
N ARG A 2 52.79 22.77 -8.02
CA ARG A 2 52.38 21.90 -6.89
C ARG A 2 51.04 22.30 -6.24
N LEU A 3 50.84 23.59 -6.00
CA LEU A 3 49.60 24.12 -5.42
C LEU A 3 48.38 23.89 -6.33
N THR A 4 48.54 24.07 -7.64
CA THR A 4 47.47 23.88 -8.63
C THR A 4 47.03 22.42 -8.72
N ILE A 5 47.97 21.47 -8.61
CA ILE A 5 47.66 20.03 -8.55
C ILE A 5 46.90 19.71 -7.27
N LEU A 6 47.33 20.25 -6.13
CA LEU A 6 46.69 20.03 -4.83
C LEU A 6 45.24 20.54 -4.80
N LEU A 7 45.00 21.74 -5.35
CA LEU A 7 43.65 22.31 -5.45
C LEU A 7 42.74 21.49 -6.37
N LEU A 8 43.28 20.93 -7.45
CA LEU A 8 42.52 20.13 -8.41
C LEU A 8 42.16 18.74 -7.87
N VAL A 9 43.06 18.14 -7.06
CA VAL A 9 42.76 16.89 -6.34
C VAL A 9 41.72 17.15 -5.25
N LEU A 10 41.85 18.25 -4.51
CA LEU A 10 40.92 18.58 -3.43
C LEU A 10 39.50 18.84 -3.96
N SER A 11 39.36 19.53 -5.10
CA SER A 11 38.05 19.75 -5.72
C SER A 11 37.41 18.45 -6.21
N ALA A 12 38.19 17.56 -6.83
CA ALA A 12 37.70 16.27 -7.30
C ALA A 12 37.17 15.39 -6.14
N VAL A 13 37.89 15.32 -5.03
CA VAL A 13 37.46 14.56 -3.84
C VAL A 13 36.16 15.13 -3.25
N PHE A 14 36.07 16.46 -3.11
CA PHE A 14 34.86 17.10 -2.57
C PHE A 14 33.63 16.89 -3.46
N SER A 15 33.77 16.94 -4.79
CA SER A 15 32.64 16.70 -5.71
C SER A 15 32.10 15.28 -5.62
N THR A 16 32.97 14.27 -5.46
CA THR A 16 32.55 12.87 -5.32
C THR A 16 31.88 12.58 -3.99
N ALA A 17 32.36 13.20 -2.90
CA ALA A 17 31.77 13.06 -1.57
C ALA A 17 30.33 13.61 -1.51
N LEU A 18 30.03 14.66 -2.28
CA LEU A 18 28.70 15.27 -2.34
C LEU A 18 27.68 14.40 -3.08
N LEU A 19 28.12 13.69 -4.13
CA LEU A 19 27.28 12.74 -4.88
C LEU A 19 27.01 11.46 -4.08
N ALA A 20 27.98 10.98 -3.29
CA ALA A 20 27.80 9.80 -2.44
C ALA A 20 26.82 10.03 -1.27
N GLN A 21 26.60 11.28 -0.86
CA GLN A 21 25.62 11.64 0.16
C GLN A 21 24.19 11.71 -0.38
N GLN A 22 23.97 11.58 -1.69
CA GLN A 22 22.62 11.56 -2.23
C GLN A 22 21.99 10.19 -1.96
N PRO A 23 20.91 10.13 -1.15
CA PRO A 23 20.22 8.88 -0.91
C PRO A 23 19.71 8.33 -2.26
N PRO A 24 19.73 7.01 -2.48
CA PRO A 24 19.23 6.42 -3.72
C PRO A 24 17.80 6.89 -3.94
N LYS A 25 17.57 7.55 -5.08
CA LYS A 25 16.24 8.05 -5.47
C LYS A 25 15.36 6.83 -5.74
N MET A 26 14.67 6.36 -4.70
CA MET A 26 13.68 5.30 -4.88
C MET A 26 12.56 5.85 -5.76
N PRO A 27 12.16 5.14 -6.83
CA PRO A 27 10.92 5.46 -7.50
C PRO A 27 9.82 5.38 -6.46
N ALA A 28 9.13 6.49 -6.22
CA ALA A 28 7.96 6.51 -5.39
C ALA A 28 6.89 5.68 -6.10
N ALA A 29 6.83 4.39 -5.78
CA ALA A 29 5.72 3.53 -6.15
C ALA A 29 4.55 3.90 -5.23
N THR A 30 4.01 5.12 -5.39
CA THR A 30 2.73 5.46 -4.79
C THR A 30 1.72 4.53 -5.43
N PRO A 31 1.12 3.59 -4.68
CA PRO A 31 0.14 2.68 -5.25
C PRO A 31 -0.99 3.50 -5.85
N THR A 32 -1.42 3.16 -7.06
CA THR A 32 -2.59 3.80 -7.67
C THR A 32 -3.79 3.62 -6.72
N PRO A 33 -4.63 4.65 -6.53
CA PRO A 33 -5.87 4.50 -5.76
C PRO A 33 -6.67 3.31 -6.30
N GLY A 34 -7.08 2.37 -5.44
CA GLY A 34 -7.77 1.15 -5.87
C GLY A 34 -6.88 -0.10 -5.99
N ALA A 35 -5.55 0.04 -5.95
CA ALA A 35 -4.65 -1.10 -6.10
C ALA A 35 -4.84 -2.14 -4.98
N PRO A 36 -4.64 -3.44 -5.27
CA PRO A 36 -4.70 -4.49 -4.26
C PRO A 36 -3.81 -4.17 -3.05
N GLY A 37 -4.34 -4.29 -1.83
CA GLY A 37 -3.60 -4.01 -0.59
C GLY A 37 -3.54 -2.53 -0.19
N THR A 38 -4.20 -1.62 -0.90
CA THR A 38 -4.41 -0.23 -0.44
C THR A 38 -5.61 -0.14 0.51
N ALA A 39 -5.67 0.92 1.33
CA ALA A 39 -6.78 1.17 2.25
C ALA A 39 -8.15 1.33 1.53
N THR A 40 -8.13 1.57 0.22
CA THR A 40 -9.31 1.66 -0.65
C THR A 40 -9.21 0.65 -1.78
N PRO A 41 -9.43 -0.66 -1.53
CA PRO A 41 -9.41 -1.65 -2.60
C PRO A 41 -10.56 -1.37 -3.59
N GLN A 42 -10.29 -1.50 -4.89
CA GLN A 42 -11.34 -1.38 -5.90
C GLN A 42 -12.35 -2.54 -5.74
N PRO A 43 -13.66 -2.28 -5.67
CA PRO A 43 -14.66 -3.34 -5.56
C PRO A 43 -14.56 -4.31 -6.74
N TYR A 44 -14.73 -5.61 -6.48
CA TYR A 44 -14.83 -6.61 -7.53
C TYR A 44 -15.99 -6.29 -8.47
N ALA A 45 -15.77 -6.45 -9.77
CA ALA A 45 -16.82 -6.29 -10.76
C ALA A 45 -17.92 -7.34 -10.53
N PRO A 46 -19.21 -6.96 -10.58
CA PRO A 46 -20.30 -7.92 -10.46
C PRO A 46 -20.27 -8.88 -11.65
N VAL A 47 -20.08 -10.18 -11.37
CA VAL A 47 -20.18 -11.24 -12.37
C VAL A 47 -21.65 -11.65 -12.47
N ALA A 48 -22.23 -11.54 -13.66
CA ALA A 48 -23.55 -12.08 -13.92
C ALA A 48 -23.50 -13.62 -13.83
N PRO A 49 -24.43 -14.28 -13.10
CA PRO A 49 -24.44 -15.73 -13.03
C PRO A 49 -24.71 -16.31 -14.42
N GLN A 50 -23.83 -17.21 -14.89
CA GLN A 50 -23.95 -17.84 -16.22
C GLN A 50 -25.20 -18.72 -16.38
N HIS A 51 -25.82 -19.13 -15.26
CA HIS A 51 -26.95 -20.07 -15.25
C HIS A 51 -28.16 -19.51 -14.51
N LEU A 52 -28.61 -18.31 -14.86
CA LEU A 52 -29.94 -17.89 -14.45
C LEU A 52 -30.99 -18.77 -15.14
N PRO A 53 -31.89 -19.44 -14.40
CA PRO A 53 -33.00 -20.16 -15.01
C PRO A 53 -33.88 -19.16 -15.77
N SER A 54 -34.17 -19.46 -17.04
CA SER A 54 -35.02 -18.63 -17.89
C SER A 54 -36.43 -18.52 -17.28
N THR A 55 -36.98 -17.30 -17.27
CA THR A 55 -38.37 -17.03 -16.87
C THR A 55 -39.32 -17.54 -17.97
N THR A 56 -39.41 -18.85 -18.11
CA THR A 56 -40.42 -19.50 -18.96
C THR A 56 -41.74 -19.51 -18.22
N ILE A 57 -42.85 -19.29 -18.95
CA ILE A 57 -44.22 -19.17 -18.41
C ILE A 57 -44.62 -20.39 -17.53
N SER A 58 -44.00 -21.55 -17.72
CA SER A 58 -44.30 -22.79 -17.00
C SER A 58 -43.54 -23.00 -15.69
N ASN A 59 -42.67 -22.07 -15.28
CA ASN A 59 -41.88 -22.23 -14.05
C ASN A 59 -42.54 -21.45 -12.90
N PRO A 60 -42.78 -22.06 -11.72
CA PRO A 60 -43.29 -21.31 -10.57
C PRO A 60 -42.35 -20.14 -10.22
N PRO A 61 -42.89 -19.02 -9.71
CA PRO A 61 -42.07 -17.87 -9.36
C PRO A 61 -41.03 -18.26 -8.29
N LEU A 62 -39.78 -17.84 -8.50
CA LEU A 62 -38.75 -17.99 -7.48
C LEU A 62 -39.19 -17.29 -6.19
N LEU A 63 -38.88 -17.89 -5.05
CA LEU A 63 -39.11 -17.25 -3.75
C LEU A 63 -38.42 -15.88 -3.73
N LYS A 64 -39.14 -14.85 -3.32
CA LYS A 64 -38.59 -13.49 -3.23
C LYS A 64 -37.36 -13.53 -2.33
N GLN A 65 -36.23 -13.03 -2.85
CA GLN A 65 -35.00 -12.95 -2.09
C GLN A 65 -35.26 -12.09 -0.84
N ALA A 66 -34.90 -12.63 0.33
CA ALA A 66 -35.01 -11.88 1.57
C ALA A 66 -34.23 -10.56 1.43
N PRO A 67 -34.71 -9.45 2.01
CA PRO A 67 -34.00 -8.18 1.97
C PRO A 67 -32.55 -8.39 2.42
N LEU A 68 -31.60 -8.03 1.57
CA LEU A 68 -30.19 -8.05 1.97
C LEU A 68 -30.06 -7.15 3.21
N PRO A 69 -29.39 -7.61 4.27
CA PRO A 69 -29.14 -6.75 5.42
C PRO A 69 -28.39 -5.51 4.93
N GLN A 70 -28.98 -4.33 5.16
CA GLN A 70 -28.37 -3.03 4.87
C GLN A 70 -27.24 -2.76 5.87
N SER A 71 -26.21 -3.61 5.91
CA SER A 71 -25.00 -3.27 6.64
C SER A 71 -24.11 -2.41 5.76
N SER A 72 -24.51 -1.16 5.54
CA SER A 72 -23.66 -0.10 4.99
C SER A 72 -22.78 0.54 6.06
N LYS A 73 -22.88 0.10 7.32
CA LYS A 73 -21.92 0.51 8.33
C LYS A 73 -20.57 -0.10 7.95
N PRO A 74 -19.54 0.70 7.63
CA PRO A 74 -18.19 0.18 7.70
C PRO A 74 -18.07 -0.43 9.09
N ARG A 75 -17.62 -1.69 9.15
CA ARG A 75 -17.20 -2.27 10.41
C ARG A 75 -16.24 -1.25 10.98
N SER A 76 -16.63 -0.57 12.06
CA SER A 76 -15.68 0.26 12.77
C SER A 76 -14.60 -0.73 13.17
N ASP A 77 -13.42 -0.59 12.58
CA ASP A 77 -12.23 -1.37 12.92
C ASP A 77 -11.85 -0.98 14.34
N GLN A 78 -12.73 -1.34 15.29
CA GLN A 78 -12.62 -1.02 16.69
C GLN A 78 -11.35 -1.68 17.18
N ASP A 79 -10.36 -0.83 17.43
CA ASP A 79 -9.23 -1.00 18.32
C ASP A 79 -8.82 -2.46 18.49
N VAL A 80 -8.43 -3.07 17.38
CA VAL A 80 -7.75 -4.36 17.44
C VAL A 80 -6.48 -4.08 18.23
N ARG A 81 -6.42 -4.52 19.49
CA ARG A 81 -5.26 -4.28 20.37
C ARG A 81 -3.93 -4.64 19.69
N LEU A 82 -3.96 -5.68 18.87
CA LEU A 82 -2.84 -6.12 18.04
C LEU A 82 -2.33 -5.02 17.08
N LEU A 83 -3.21 -4.18 16.53
CA LEU A 83 -2.82 -3.07 15.66
C LEU A 83 -2.10 -1.97 16.46
N GLN A 84 -2.56 -1.68 17.68
CA GLN A 84 -1.92 -0.72 18.57
C GLN A 84 -0.53 -1.22 19.01
N GLU A 85 -0.45 -2.47 19.46
CA GLU A 85 0.80 -3.14 19.81
C GLU A 85 1.79 -3.16 18.64
N GLN A 86 1.30 -3.39 17.42
CA GLN A 86 2.15 -3.35 16.22
C GLN A 86 2.74 -1.96 15.98
N ARG A 87 1.93 -0.90 16.12
CA ARG A 87 2.41 0.49 15.95
C ARG A 87 3.48 0.84 16.97
N GLU A 88 3.29 0.42 18.22
CA GLU A 88 4.26 0.64 19.29
C GLU A 88 5.58 -0.08 19.02
N ARG A 89 5.53 -1.33 18.52
CA ARG A 89 6.74 -2.04 18.08
C ARG A 89 7.43 -1.37 16.91
N ASN A 90 6.66 -0.91 15.92
CA ASN A 90 7.20 -0.22 14.74
C ASN A 90 7.79 1.16 15.06
N ALA A 91 7.28 1.82 16.10
CA ALA A 91 7.74 3.14 16.54
C ALA A 91 9.05 3.08 17.32
N GLN A 92 9.45 1.91 17.83
CA GLN A 92 10.73 1.77 18.49
C GLN A 92 11.86 1.76 17.45
N PRO A 93 12.85 2.66 17.55
CA PRO A 93 14.01 2.61 16.69
C PRO A 93 14.72 1.28 16.90
N LEU A 94 15.17 0.65 15.80
CA LEU A 94 16.05 -0.51 15.86
C LEU A 94 17.25 -0.12 16.73
N LYS A 95 17.37 -0.73 17.91
CA LYS A 95 18.60 -0.60 18.69
C LYS A 95 19.70 -1.15 17.80
N GLN A 96 20.56 -0.25 17.32
CA GLN A 96 21.80 -0.65 16.69
C GLN A 96 22.57 -1.42 17.75
N SER A 97 22.55 -2.75 17.63
CA SER A 97 23.44 -3.62 18.38
C SER A 97 24.79 -3.56 17.68
N GLY A 98 25.73 -2.85 18.30
CA GLY A 98 27.15 -2.77 17.96
C GLY A 98 27.75 -1.72 18.90
N GLU A 99 28.49 -2.11 19.93
CA GLU A 99 29.92 -2.47 19.87
C GLU A 99 30.77 -1.42 19.15
#